data_AF-A0A954HHY8-F1
#
_entry.id   AF-A0A954HHY8-F1
#
_cell.length_a   1.000
_cell.length_b   1.000
_cell.length_c   1.000
_cell.angle_alpha   90.00
_cell.angle_beta   90.00
_cell.angle_gamma   90.00
#
_symmetry.space_group_name_H-M   'P 1'
#
loop_
_entity.id
_entity.type
_entity.pdbx_description
1 polymer ?
#
loop_
_entity_poly.entity_id
_entity_poly.type
_entity_poly.pdbx_seq_one_letter_code
_entity_poly.pdbx_strand_id
1 'polypeptide(L)'
;MSENQATQESIAKVHRAYRDIKEQMAKVIVGQDDVIDQLLIALFSRGHCLLEGVPGLAKTLMISTLARCLSMSFSRVQFTPDLMPADITGTEVLRTNQETGDREFQFLSGPLFFNVILADEINRTPPKTQAALLEAMQEGQVTVGKNR
;
A
#
# COMPACT_ATOMS: atom_id res chain seq x y z
N MET A 1 22.62 -3.96 30.08
CA MET A 1 21.29 -4.62 30.01
C MET A 1 21.48 -5.88 29.21
N SER A 2 21.11 -7.03 29.76
CA SER A 2 21.32 -8.33 29.11
C SER A 2 20.53 -8.38 27.80
N GLU A 3 21.11 -8.96 26.74
CA GLU A 3 20.51 -9.05 25.40
C GLU A 3 19.07 -9.62 25.44
N ASN A 4 18.81 -10.55 26.35
CA ASN A 4 17.49 -11.15 26.59
C ASN A 4 16.43 -10.15 27.10
N GLN A 5 16.84 -9.14 27.86
CA GLN A 5 15.92 -8.15 28.44
C GLN A 5 15.43 -7.15 27.37
N ALA A 6 16.31 -6.76 26.45
CA ALA A 6 15.95 -5.90 25.32
C ALA A 6 14.98 -6.60 24.33
N THR A 7 15.21 -7.89 24.05
CA THR A 7 14.32 -8.68 23.21
C THR A 7 12.91 -8.80 23.81
N GLN A 8 12.80 -9.06 25.11
CA GLN A 8 11.51 -9.15 25.81
C GLN A 8 10.74 -7.83 25.76
N GLU A 9 11.42 -6.69 25.93
CA GLU A 9 10.79 -5.38 25.80
C GLU A 9 10.28 -5.11 24.38
N SER A 10 11.03 -5.47 23.34
CA SER A 10 10.58 -5.33 21.95
C SER A 10 9.36 -6.20 21.64
N ILE A 11 9.34 -7.46 22.11
CA ILE A 11 8.18 -8.35 21.95
C ILE A 11 6.95 -7.76 22.63
N ALA A 12 7.09 -7.24 23.86
CA ALA A 12 5.99 -6.62 24.59
C ALA A 12 5.44 -5.37 23.86
N LYS A 13 6.31 -4.57 23.24
CA LYS A 13 5.90 -3.40 22.44
C LYS A 13 5.10 -3.82 21.20
N VAL A 14 5.56 -4.82 20.44
CA VAL A 14 4.85 -5.32 19.26
C VAL A 14 3.50 -5.90 19.65
N HIS A 15 3.44 -6.70 20.71
CA HIS A 15 2.19 -7.29 21.19
C HIS A 15 1.19 -6.22 21.64
N ARG A 16 1.65 -5.16 22.32
CA ARG A 16 0.79 -4.02 22.67
C ARG A 16 0.25 -3.32 21.42
N ALA A 17 1.13 -2.98 20.47
CA ALA A 17 0.73 -2.34 19.23
C ALA A 17 -0.31 -3.17 18.45
N TYR A 18 -0.09 -4.48 18.33
CA TYR A 18 -1.03 -5.42 17.73
C TYR A 18 -2.42 -5.34 18.39
N ARG A 19 -2.48 -5.41 19.73
CA ARG A 19 -3.75 -5.32 20.47
C ARG A 19 -4.44 -3.97 20.26
N ASP A 20 -3.70 -2.87 20.38
CA ASP A 20 -4.25 -1.53 20.25
C ASP A 20 -4.85 -1.32 18.86
N ILE A 21 -4.15 -1.76 17.80
CA ILE A 21 -4.65 -1.67 16.42
C ILE A 21 -5.89 -2.54 16.23
N LYS A 22 -5.87 -3.79 16.69
CA LYS A 22 -7.02 -4.71 16.57
C LYS A 22 -8.26 -4.16 17.28
N GLU A 23 -8.09 -3.61 18.48
CA GLU A 23 -9.17 -2.97 19.24
C GLU A 23 -9.74 -1.74 18.52
N GLN A 24 -8.91 -0.93 17.84
CA GLN A 24 -9.43 0.18 17.03
C GLN A 24 -10.17 -0.32 15.78
N MET A 25 -9.65 -1.33 15.10
CA MET A 25 -10.28 -1.89 13.90
C MET A 25 -11.65 -2.52 14.20
N ALA A 26 -11.77 -3.23 15.33
CA ALA A 26 -13.01 -3.88 15.77
C ALA A 26 -14.19 -2.91 16.00
N LYS A 27 -13.92 -1.62 16.15
CA LYS A 27 -14.97 -0.58 16.26
C LYS A 27 -15.71 -0.34 14.94
N VAL A 28 -15.10 -0.69 13.81
CA VAL A 28 -15.63 -0.44 12.47
C VAL A 28 -15.85 -1.73 11.70
N ILE A 29 -14.97 -2.72 11.90
CA ILE A 29 -14.97 -4.00 11.19
C ILE A 29 -15.52 -5.09 12.11
N VAL A 30 -16.60 -5.74 11.68
CA VAL A 30 -17.28 -6.78 12.47
C VAL A 30 -17.13 -8.13 11.80
N GLY A 31 -16.76 -9.17 12.56
CA GLY A 31 -16.74 -10.56 12.11
C GLY A 31 -15.62 -10.92 11.12
N GLN A 32 -14.49 -10.21 11.18
CA GLN A 32 -13.32 -10.42 10.29
C GLN A 32 -12.01 -10.55 11.07
N ASP A 33 -12.05 -11.05 12.31
CA ASP A 33 -10.90 -11.09 13.23
C ASP A 33 -9.70 -11.84 12.62
N ASP A 34 -9.93 -13.00 12.00
CA ASP A 34 -8.86 -13.81 11.40
C ASP A 34 -8.17 -13.08 10.24
N VAL A 35 -8.93 -12.35 9.42
CA VAL A 35 -8.40 -11.57 8.29
C VAL A 35 -7.59 -10.38 8.80
N ILE A 36 -8.06 -9.72 9.85
CA ILE A 36 -7.32 -8.63 10.51
C ILE A 36 -5.98 -9.16 11.05
N ASP A 37 -5.98 -10.33 11.67
CA ASP A 37 -4.75 -10.93 12.21
C ASP A 37 -3.74 -11.23 11.09
N GLN A 38 -4.19 -11.81 9.98
CA GLN A 38 -3.35 -12.07 8.81
C GLN A 38 -2.80 -10.77 8.17
N LEU A 39 -3.62 -9.72 8.10
CA LEU A 39 -3.20 -8.41 7.61
C LEU A 39 -2.11 -7.79 8.48
N LEU A 40 -2.27 -7.85 9.80
CA LEU A 40 -1.27 -7.33 10.74
C LEU A 40 0.03 -8.14 10.69
N ILE A 41 -0.04 -9.46 10.54
CA ILE A 41 1.13 -10.33 10.34
C ILE A 41 1.88 -9.91 9.07
N ALA A 42 1.18 -9.75 7.95
CA ALA A 42 1.80 -9.31 6.70
C ALA A 42 2.42 -7.93 6.84
N LEU A 43 1.73 -6.97 7.46
CA LEU A 43 2.25 -5.63 7.69
C LEU A 43 3.54 -5.63 8.51
N PHE A 44 3.56 -6.34 9.65
CA PHE A 44 4.74 -6.38 10.52
C PHE A 44 5.91 -7.13 9.91
N SER A 45 5.64 -8.08 9.00
CA SER A 45 6.67 -8.79 8.23
C SER A 45 7.08 -8.08 6.93
N ARG A 46 6.51 -6.90 6.64
CA ARG A 46 6.70 -6.16 5.37
C ARG A 46 6.31 -6.97 4.13
N GLY A 47 5.33 -7.86 4.29
CA GLY A 47 4.75 -8.64 3.20
C GLY A 47 3.59 -7.93 2.51
N HIS A 48 3.06 -8.59 1.49
CA HIS A 48 1.87 -8.17 0.75
C HIS A 48 0.77 -9.24 0.85
N CYS A 49 -0.49 -8.82 0.82
CA CYS A 49 -1.63 -9.72 0.91
C CYS A 49 -2.41 -9.80 -0.40
N LEU A 50 -2.82 -11.00 -0.78
CA LEU A 50 -3.86 -11.23 -1.78
C LEU A 50 -5.18 -11.49 -1.05
N LEU A 51 -6.17 -10.60 -1.22
CA LEU A 51 -7.47 -10.70 -0.55
C LEU A 51 -8.53 -11.24 -1.50
N GLU A 52 -8.73 -12.55 -1.48
CA GLU A 52 -9.81 -13.22 -2.20
C GLU A 52 -11.10 -13.23 -1.39
N GLY A 53 -12.24 -13.18 -2.07
CA GLY A 53 -13.56 -13.15 -1.42
C GLY A 53 -14.58 -12.40 -2.25
N VAL A 54 -15.86 -12.66 -1.97
CA VAL A 54 -16.97 -12.08 -2.74
C VAL A 54 -17.03 -10.55 -2.60
N PRO A 55 -17.57 -9.84 -3.62
CA PRO A 55 -17.84 -8.41 -3.52
C PRO A 55 -18.71 -8.09 -2.30
N GLY A 56 -18.46 -6.94 -1.67
CA GLY A 56 -19.27 -6.48 -0.54
C GLY A 56 -18.79 -6.89 0.86
N LEU A 57 -17.70 -7.67 0.99
CA LEU A 57 -17.10 -8.03 2.29
C LEU A 57 -16.25 -6.92 2.93
N ALA A 58 -16.61 -5.66 2.67
CA ALA A 58 -15.97 -4.50 3.28
C ALA A 58 -14.42 -4.45 3.17
N LYS A 59 -13.79 -5.12 2.17
CA LYS A 59 -12.33 -5.15 1.97
C LYS A 59 -11.74 -3.73 1.92
N THR A 60 -12.37 -2.85 1.15
CA THR A 60 -11.98 -1.45 1.07
C THR A 60 -12.08 -0.72 2.41
N LEU A 61 -13.16 -0.96 3.18
CA LEU A 61 -13.32 -0.36 4.50
C LEU A 61 -12.27 -0.89 5.48
N MET A 62 -11.96 -2.18 5.42
CA MET A 62 -10.97 -2.83 6.27
C MET A 62 -9.57 -2.24 6.06
N ILE A 63 -9.10 -2.19 4.81
CA ILE A 63 -7.76 -1.70 4.48
C ILE A 63 -7.63 -0.19 4.71
N SER A 64 -8.63 0.60 4.34
CA SER A 64 -8.63 2.05 4.62
C SER A 64 -8.73 2.35 6.12
N THR A 65 -9.41 1.52 6.92
CA THR A 65 -9.45 1.66 8.38
C THR A 65 -8.10 1.34 9.00
N LEU A 66 -7.44 0.25 8.57
CA LEU A 66 -6.09 -0.07 9.02
C LEU A 66 -5.10 1.08 8.74
N ALA A 67 -5.11 1.62 7.52
CA ALA A 67 -4.25 2.75 7.15
C ALA A 67 -4.51 3.97 8.06
N ARG A 68 -5.78 4.29 8.34
CA ARG A 68 -6.15 5.39 9.26
C ARG A 68 -5.70 5.12 10.70
N CYS A 69 -5.86 3.91 11.22
CA CYS A 69 -5.41 3.53 12.56
C CYS A 69 -3.89 3.76 12.74
N LEU A 70 -3.12 3.61 11.66
CA LEU A 70 -1.67 3.76 11.64
C LEU A 70 -1.18 5.11 11.12
N SER A 71 -2.10 6.05 10.82
CA SER A 71 -1.78 7.34 10.20
C SER A 71 -0.96 7.22 8.91
N MET A 72 -1.26 6.20 8.11
CA MET A 72 -0.60 5.90 6.83
C MET A 72 -1.37 6.51 5.67
N SER A 73 -0.65 6.96 4.63
CA SER A 73 -1.30 7.35 3.37
C SER A 73 -1.91 6.12 2.69
N PHE A 74 -3.13 6.27 2.19
CA PHE A 74 -3.89 5.20 1.54
C PHE A 74 -4.26 5.58 0.12
N SER A 75 -4.00 4.68 -0.83
CA SER A 75 -4.50 4.78 -2.19
C SER A 75 -5.27 3.53 -2.59
N ARG A 76 -6.34 3.73 -3.36
CA ARG A 76 -7.11 2.65 -3.97
C ARG A 76 -6.98 2.77 -5.48
N VAL A 77 -6.57 1.69 -6.11
CA VAL A 77 -6.45 1.57 -7.56
C VAL A 77 -7.38 0.49 -8.04
N GLN A 78 -8.32 0.86 -8.92
CA GLN A 78 -9.15 -0.10 -9.61
C GLN A 78 -8.42 -0.54 -10.88
N PHE A 79 -8.16 -1.83 -11.03
CA PHE A 79 -7.50 -2.35 -12.22
C PHE A 79 -8.54 -2.50 -13.33
N THR A 80 -8.25 -1.86 -14.47
CA THR A 80 -9.11 -1.88 -15.66
C THR A 80 -8.29 -2.29 -16.89
N PRO A 81 -8.94 -2.73 -17.99
CA PRO A 81 -8.24 -3.19 -19.20
C PRO A 81 -7.39 -2.12 -19.89
N ASP A 82 -7.69 -0.86 -19.63
CA ASP A 82 -7.07 0.34 -20.16
C ASP A 82 -5.97 0.93 -19.26
N LEU A 83 -5.83 0.44 -18.02
CA LEU A 83 -4.82 0.91 -17.08
C LEU A 83 -3.40 0.62 -17.60
N MET A 84 -2.56 1.65 -17.66
CA MET A 84 -1.17 1.55 -18.10
C MET A 84 -0.21 1.45 -16.91
N PRO A 85 1.01 0.90 -17.10
CA PRO A 85 2.03 0.89 -16.04
C PRO A 85 2.30 2.26 -15.42
N ALA A 86 2.36 3.31 -16.25
CA ALA A 86 2.61 4.68 -15.81
C ALA A 86 1.51 5.24 -14.90
N ASP A 87 0.28 4.72 -14.97
CA ASP A 87 -0.81 5.13 -14.06
C ASP A 87 -0.61 4.57 -12.64
N ILE A 88 0.25 3.55 -12.49
CA ILE A 88 0.59 2.91 -11.22
C ILE A 88 1.92 3.45 -10.68
N THR A 89 2.95 3.48 -11.54
CA THR A 89 4.31 3.90 -11.18
C THR A 89 4.48 5.42 -11.16
N GLY A 90 3.64 6.17 -11.88
CA GLY A 90 3.83 7.59 -12.14
C GLY A 90 4.45 7.86 -13.51
N THR A 91 4.51 9.14 -13.86
CA THR A 91 4.91 9.61 -15.20
C THR A 91 5.70 10.91 -15.12
N GLU A 92 6.58 11.15 -16.09
CA GLU A 92 7.24 12.45 -16.28
C GLU A 92 6.39 13.32 -17.22
N VAL A 93 6.01 14.50 -16.77
CA VAL A 93 5.28 15.48 -17.58
C VAL A 93 6.13 16.70 -17.84
N LEU A 94 6.02 17.26 -19.05
CA LEU A 94 6.65 18.53 -19.37
C LEU A 94 5.77 19.67 -18.87
N ARG A 95 6.24 20.44 -17.89
CA ARG A 95 5.58 21.67 -17.43
C ARG A 95 6.35 22.88 -17.91
N THR A 96 5.60 23.96 -18.16
CA THR A 96 6.19 25.27 -18.41
C THR A 96 6.14 26.05 -17.11
N ASN A 97 7.30 26.52 -16.64
CA ASN A 97 7.36 27.45 -15.53
C ASN A 97 6.71 28.78 -15.97
N GLN A 98 5.66 29.21 -15.27
CA GLN A 98 4.90 30.41 -15.64
C GLN A 98 5.68 31.72 -15.41
N GLU A 99 6.70 31.69 -14.56
CA GLU A 99 7.53 32.86 -14.24
C GLU A 99 8.72 33.00 -15.20
N THR A 100 9.34 31.87 -15.59
CA THR A 100 10.55 31.90 -16.45
C THR A 100 10.28 31.57 -17.92
N GLY A 101 9.17 30.88 -18.22
CA GLY A 101 8.85 30.38 -19.56
C GLY A 101 9.60 29.10 -19.94
N ASP A 102 10.48 28.58 -19.08
CA ASP A 102 11.26 27.38 -19.34
C ASP A 102 10.39 26.11 -19.27
N ARG A 103 10.77 25.11 -20.07
CA ARG A 103 10.14 23.78 -20.04
C ARG A 103 10.96 22.84 -19.17
N GLU A 104 10.35 22.32 -18.11
CA GLU A 104 10.95 21.38 -17.17
C GLU A 104 10.19 20.05 -17.15
N PHE A 105 10.92 18.95 -17.03
CA PHE A 105 10.32 17.64 -16.78
C PHE A 105 10.05 17.50 -15.28
N GLN A 106 8.78 17.30 -14.92
CA GLN A 106 8.36 17.07 -13.54
C GLN A 106 7.83 15.64 -13.41
N PHE A 107 8.32 14.91 -12.41
CA PHE A 107 7.76 13.61 -12.06
C PHE A 107 6.45 13.78 -11.28
N LEU A 108 5.39 13.11 -11.76
CA LEU A 108 4.14 12.95 -11.05
C LEU A 108 4.08 11.52 -10.50
N SER A 109 4.12 11.39 -9.18
CA SER A 109 4.09 10.10 -8.51
C SER A 109 2.75 9.40 -8.71
N GLY A 110 2.83 8.10 -9.02
CA GLY A 110 1.67 7.24 -9.08
C GLY A 110 1.22 6.74 -7.70
N PRO A 111 0.15 5.94 -7.64
CA PRO A 111 -0.34 5.30 -6.43
C PRO A 111 0.69 4.48 -5.65
N LEU A 112 1.75 3.99 -6.29
CA LEU A 112 2.83 3.23 -5.64
C LEU A 112 3.58 3.98 -4.53
N PHE A 113 3.48 5.30 -4.48
CA PHE A 113 4.15 6.14 -3.48
C PHE A 113 3.34 6.31 -2.19
N PHE A 114 2.20 5.63 -2.06
CA PHE A 114 1.41 5.57 -0.83
C PHE A 114 1.90 4.46 0.10
N ASN A 115 1.69 4.61 1.41
CA ASN A 115 2.11 3.60 2.39
C ASN A 115 1.27 2.32 2.30
N VAL A 116 -0.04 2.46 2.02
CA VAL A 116 -0.97 1.35 1.87
C VAL A 116 -1.71 1.49 0.55
N ILE A 117 -1.71 0.44 -0.26
CA ILE A 117 -2.35 0.41 -1.56
C ILE A 117 -3.33 -0.75 -1.61
N LEU A 118 -4.58 -0.47 -1.96
CA LEU A 118 -5.56 -1.48 -2.33
C LEU A 118 -5.67 -1.55 -3.85
N ALA A 119 -5.13 -2.61 -4.44
CA ALA A 119 -5.26 -2.92 -5.87
C ALA A 119 -6.46 -3.85 -6.07
N ASP A 120 -7.60 -3.30 -6.49
CA ASP A 120 -8.83 -4.07 -6.72
C ASP A 120 -8.86 -4.64 -8.15
N GLU A 121 -9.30 -5.89 -8.28
CA GLU A 121 -9.49 -6.59 -9.56
C GLU A 121 -8.22 -6.66 -10.43
N ILE A 122 -7.07 -6.94 -9.83
CA ILE A 122 -5.77 -7.00 -10.50
C ILE A 122 -5.77 -7.83 -11.79
N ASN A 123 -6.63 -8.85 -11.84
CA ASN A 123 -6.85 -9.75 -12.95
C ASN A 123 -7.53 -9.12 -14.18
N ARG A 124 -8.00 -7.86 -14.12
CA ARG A 124 -8.68 -7.16 -15.23
C ARG A 124 -7.78 -6.30 -16.11
N THR A 125 -6.51 -6.12 -15.75
CA THR A 125 -5.57 -5.29 -16.53
C THR A 125 -4.66 -6.15 -17.42
N PRO A 126 -3.99 -5.60 -18.45
CA PRO A 126 -3.04 -6.34 -19.26
C PRO A 126 -1.84 -6.87 -18.45
N PRO A 127 -1.19 -7.97 -18.88
CA PRO A 127 -0.05 -8.55 -18.17
C PRO A 127 1.10 -7.58 -17.88
N LYS A 128 1.32 -6.60 -18.77
CA LYS A 128 2.37 -5.57 -18.59
C LYS A 128 2.11 -4.67 -17.38
N THR A 129 0.86 -4.30 -17.14
CA THR A 129 0.46 -3.44 -16.01
C THR A 129 0.51 -4.22 -14.68
N GLN A 130 0.10 -5.49 -14.69
CA GLN A 130 0.30 -6.40 -13.55
C GLN A 130 1.79 -6.57 -13.23
N ALA A 131 2.62 -6.81 -14.25
CA ALA A 131 4.05 -7.01 -14.07
C ALA A 131 4.71 -5.78 -13.43
N ALA A 132 4.34 -4.56 -13.84
CA ALA A 132 4.87 -3.33 -13.25
C ALA A 132 4.54 -3.20 -11.75
N LEU A 133 3.32 -3.58 -11.33
CA LEU A 133 2.98 -3.63 -9.90
C LEU A 133 3.84 -4.67 -9.16
N LEU A 134 3.93 -5.89 -9.70
CA LEU A 134 4.65 -6.99 -9.06
C LEU A 134 6.16 -6.74 -8.97
N GLU A 135 6.74 -6.13 -10.00
CA GLU A 135 8.14 -5.69 -10.01
C GLU A 135 8.39 -4.66 -8.90
N ALA A 136 7.52 -3.66 -8.76
CA ALA A 136 7.63 -2.69 -7.67
C ALA A 136 7.50 -3.33 -6.28
N MET A 137 6.62 -4.32 -6.13
CA MET A 137 6.47 -5.09 -4.88
C MET A 137 7.73 -5.89 -4.55
N GLN A 138 8.37 -6.49 -5.55
CA GLN A 138 9.57 -7.32 -5.36
C GLN A 138 10.83 -6.48 -5.11
N GLU A 139 11.00 -5.39 -5.86
CA GLU A 139 12.21 -4.56 -5.83
C GLU A 139 12.15 -3.45 -4.76
N GLY A 140 10.95 -3.10 -4.29
CA GLY A 140 10.75 -2.01 -3.33
C GLY A 140 11.06 -0.60 -3.88
N GLN A 141 11.17 -0.47 -5.21
CA GLN A 141 11.50 0.75 -5.94
C GLN A 141 10.91 0.70 -7.35
N VAL A 142 10.81 1.86 -8.00
CA VAL A 142 10.40 1.96 -9.42
C VAL A 142 11.34 2.91 -10.14
N THR A 143 11.54 2.71 -11.44
CA THR A 143 12.29 3.69 -12.26
C THR A 143 11.36 4.23 -13.34
N VAL A 144 11.19 5.55 -13.38
CA VAL A 144 10.37 6.26 -14.37
C VAL A 144 11.22 7.33 -15.03
N GLY A 145 11.42 7.23 -16.34
CA GLY A 145 12.29 8.15 -17.07
C GLY A 145 13.72 8.09 -16.55
N LYS A 146 14.20 9.18 -15.95
CA LYS A 146 15.54 9.24 -15.30
C LYS A 146 15.48 9.20 -13.77
N ASN A 147 14.29 9.11 -13.20
CA ASN A 147 14.07 9.09 -11.76
C ASN A 147 13.94 7.65 -11.25
N ARG A 148 14.62 7.35 -10.14
CA ARG A 148 14.58 6.07 -9.43
C ARG A 148 14.08 6.29 -8.01
#